data_AF-A0A4Y8K9P5-F1
#
_entry.id   AF-A0A4Y8K9P5-F1
#
_cell.length_a   1.000
_cell.length_b   1.000
_cell.length_c   1.000
_cell.angle_alpha   90.00
_cell.angle_beta   90.00
_cell.angle_gamma   90.00
#
_symmetry.space_group_name_H-M   'P 1'
#
loop_
_entity.id
_entity.type
_entity.pdbx_description
1 polymer ?
#
loop_
_entity_poly.entity_id
_entity_poly.type
_entity_poly.pdbx_seq_one_letter_code
_entity_poly.pdbx_strand_id
1 'polypeptide(L)'
;MAGRPRLPISTFGSITTVKLGPGRFRATTVFRDWDGQSRQVGATRESRNAAQAALKVDLAARMRSNGGGDSLDASSPFPMLAAAWLEDVMLDVDRSQGTKDTYQRELRVLVVPFFMNFTIREVTVGRIELFLRQQ
;
A
#
# COMPACT_ATOMS: atom_id res chain seq x y z
N MET A 1 -27.42 -1.93 15.13
CA MET A 1 -26.71 -0.87 14.39
C MET A 1 -25.64 -1.52 13.53
N ALA A 2 -25.76 -1.50 12.20
CA ALA A 2 -24.67 -1.92 11.34
C ALA A 2 -23.54 -0.89 11.46
N GLY A 3 -22.40 -1.28 12.03
CA GLY A 3 -21.22 -0.42 12.11
C GLY A 3 -20.78 -0.02 10.72
N ARG A 4 -20.29 1.23 10.55
CA ARG A 4 -19.75 1.70 9.27
C ARG A 4 -18.69 0.69 8.79
N PRO A 5 -18.82 0.12 7.58
CA PRO A 5 -17.86 -0.85 7.08
C PRO A 5 -16.45 -0.24 7.06
N ARG A 6 -15.45 -1.07 7.38
CA ARG A 6 -14.05 -0.64 7.39
C ARG A 6 -13.66 -0.17 5.99
N LEU A 7 -12.97 0.97 5.88
CA LEU A 7 -12.41 1.42 4.61
C LEU A 7 -11.45 0.35 4.06
N PRO A 8 -11.49 0.02 2.76
CA PRO A 8 -10.44 -0.77 2.12
C PRO A 8 -9.07 -0.07 2.18
N ILE A 9 -7.99 -0.84 2.08
CA ILE A 9 -6.62 -0.29 2.07
C ILE A 9 -6.44 0.66 0.87
N SER A 10 -5.70 1.74 1.07
CA SER A 10 -5.45 2.80 0.08
C SER A 10 -6.72 3.51 -0.42
N THR A 11 -7.80 3.52 0.37
CA THR A 11 -9.04 4.26 0.04
C THR A 11 -9.33 5.37 1.05
N PHE A 12 -10.20 6.30 0.67
CA PHE A 12 -10.66 7.40 1.54
C PHE A 12 -12.19 7.43 1.64
N GLY A 13 -12.67 7.96 2.77
CA GLY A 13 -14.09 8.15 3.03
C GLY A 13 -14.63 9.43 2.42
N SER A 14 -15.88 9.77 2.74
CA SER A 14 -16.48 11.04 2.31
C SER A 14 -15.64 12.25 2.71
N ILE A 15 -15.45 13.17 1.78
CA ILE A 15 -14.72 14.41 2.03
C ILE A 15 -15.66 15.43 2.67
N THR A 16 -15.30 15.89 3.87
CA THR A 16 -15.97 16.99 4.56
C THR A 16 -15.22 18.28 4.26
N THR A 17 -15.92 19.39 4.07
CA THR A 17 -15.27 20.69 3.85
C THR A 17 -15.88 21.74 4.76
N VAL A 18 -15.03 22.46 5.49
CA VAL A 18 -15.43 23.46 6.48
C VAL A 18 -14.80 24.80 6.11
N LYS A 19 -15.58 25.89 6.22
CA LYS A 19 -15.06 27.25 6.08
C LYS A 19 -14.41 27.67 7.40
N LEU A 20 -13.13 28.04 7.34
CA LEU A 20 -12.35 28.47 8.51
C LEU A 20 -12.34 30.00 8.68
N GLY A 21 -12.60 30.74 7.61
CA GLY A 21 -12.59 32.20 7.60
C GLY A 21 -12.83 32.77 6.20
N PRO A 22 -12.73 34.10 6.02
CA PRO A 22 -12.73 34.72 4.70
C PRO A 22 -11.63 34.11 3.82
N GLY A 23 -11.99 33.62 2.63
CA GLY A 23 -11.03 33.02 1.70
C GLY A 23 -10.27 31.81 2.25
N ARG A 24 -10.83 31.05 3.19
CA ARG A 24 -10.14 29.88 3.77
C ARG A 24 -11.09 28.71 4.02
N PHE A 25 -10.86 27.61 3.33
CA PHE A 25 -11.63 26.37 3.41
C PHE A 25 -10.70 25.18 3.65
N ARG A 26 -11.07 24.30 4.57
CA ARG A 26 -10.35 23.05 4.85
C ARG A 26 -11.21 21.87 4.43
N ALA A 27 -10.69 21.05 3.52
CA ALA A 27 -11.24 19.75 3.20
C ALA A 27 -10.53 18.68 4.04
N THR A 28 -11.27 17.73 4.60
CA THR A 28 -10.74 16.60 5.36
C THR A 28 -11.40 15.30 4.96
N THR A 29 -10.68 14.19 5.09
CA THR A 29 -11.22 12.83 5.01
C THR A 29 -10.39 11.88 5.86
N VAL A 30 -10.91 10.69 6.13
CA VAL A 30 -10.14 9.57 6.68
C VAL A 30 -9.61 8.76 5.51
N PHE A 31 -8.30 8.51 5.49
CA PHE A 31 -7.63 7.64 4.53
C PHE A 31 -7.06 6.44 5.26
N ARG A 32 -7.29 5.23 4.71
CA ARG A 32 -6.67 4.02 5.24
C ARG A 32 -5.41 3.71 4.45
N ASP A 33 -4.29 3.74 5.14
CA ASP A 33 -2.98 3.56 4.53
C ASP A 33 -2.66 2.10 4.23
N TRP A 34 -1.53 1.88 3.56
CA TRP A 34 -1.02 0.55 3.23
C TRP A 34 -0.67 -0.29 4.48
N ASP A 35 -0.22 0.36 5.55
CA ASP A 35 0.02 -0.25 6.87
C ASP A 35 -1.28 -0.63 7.61
N GLY A 36 -2.43 -0.41 6.98
CA GLY A 36 -3.75 -0.70 7.51
C GLY A 36 -4.28 0.34 8.51
N GLN A 37 -3.48 1.34 8.89
CA GLN A 37 -3.86 2.40 9.81
C GLN A 37 -4.75 3.44 9.12
N SER A 38 -5.75 3.94 9.85
CA SER A 38 -6.61 5.01 9.37
C SER A 38 -6.12 6.34 9.90
N ARG A 39 -5.85 7.29 9.00
CA ARG A 39 -5.34 8.63 9.33
C ARG A 39 -6.28 9.69 8.80
N GLN A 40 -6.54 10.72 9.59
CA GLN A 40 -7.26 11.90 9.08
C GLN A 40 -6.28 12.76 8.29
N VAL A 41 -6.64 13.02 7.03
CA VAL A 41 -5.87 13.87 6.12
C VAL A 41 -6.72 15.07 5.69
N GLY A 42 -6.07 16.15 5.27
CA GLY A 42 -6.78 17.33 4.83
C GLY A 42 -5.91 18.36 4.12
N ALA A 43 -6.55 19.18 3.29
CA ALA A 43 -5.94 20.27 2.57
C ALA A 43 -6.71 21.57 2.80
N THR A 44 -6.01 22.70 2.83
CA THR A 44 -6.61 24.03 3.02
C THR A 44 -6.31 24.92 1.81
N ARG A 45 -7.34 25.58 1.26
CA ARG A 45 -7.25 26.50 0.11
C ARG A 45 -8.31 27.61 0.19
N GLU A 46 -8.29 28.50 -0.79
CA GLU A 46 -9.08 29.74 -0.80
C GLU A 46 -10.57 29.55 -1.12
N SER A 47 -10.93 28.44 -1.76
CA SER A 47 -12.31 28.07 -2.07
C SER A 47 -12.60 26.63 -1.68
N ARG A 48 -13.90 26.32 -1.52
CA ARG A 48 -14.36 24.96 -1.24
C ARG A 48 -13.85 23.95 -2.28
N ASN A 49 -13.99 24.29 -3.56
CA ASN A 49 -13.58 23.42 -4.68
C ASN A 49 -12.06 23.27 -4.72
N ALA A 50 -11.30 24.36 -4.49
CA ALA A 50 -9.85 24.30 -4.47
C ALA A 50 -9.34 23.40 -3.32
N ALA A 51 -9.97 23.47 -2.14
CA ALA A 51 -9.58 22.63 -1.00
C ALA A 51 -9.85 21.15 -1.27
N GLN A 52 -10.99 20.83 -1.90
CA GLN A 52 -11.32 19.45 -2.29
C GLN A 52 -10.40 18.92 -3.40
N ALA A 53 -10.11 19.74 -4.42
CA ALA A 53 -9.21 19.36 -5.50
C ALA A 53 -7.79 19.11 -4.97
N ALA A 54 -7.28 20.00 -4.13
CA ALA A 54 -5.98 19.84 -3.47
C ALA A 54 -5.94 18.55 -2.63
N LEU A 55 -6.97 18.27 -1.84
CA LEU A 55 -7.04 17.03 -1.06
C LEU A 55 -7.03 15.78 -1.95
N LYS A 56 -7.73 15.79 -3.09
CA LYS A 56 -7.71 14.67 -4.04
C LYS A 56 -6.33 14.47 -4.67
N VAL A 57 -5.63 15.56 -4.99
CA VAL A 57 -4.24 15.50 -5.49
C VAL A 57 -3.32 14.92 -4.43
N ASP A 58 -3.42 15.37 -3.18
CA ASP A 58 -2.62 14.86 -2.06
C ASP A 58 -2.90 13.37 -1.81
N LEU A 59 -4.17 12.94 -1.86
CA LEU A 59 -4.55 11.54 -1.76
C LEU A 59 -3.97 10.70 -2.91
N ALA A 60 -4.08 11.19 -4.15
CA ALA A 60 -3.50 10.51 -5.32
C ALA A 60 -1.97 10.48 -5.27
N ALA A 61 -1.32 11.52 -4.75
CA ALA A 61 0.11 11.52 -4.49
C ALA A 61 0.45 10.48 -3.44
N ARG A 62 -0.29 10.38 -2.34
CA ARG A 62 -0.10 9.38 -1.27
C ARG A 62 -0.31 7.95 -1.75
N MET A 63 -1.26 7.73 -2.65
CA MET A 63 -1.46 6.42 -3.30
C MET A 63 -0.27 6.01 -4.19
N ARG A 64 0.46 7.00 -4.74
CA ARG A 64 1.66 6.84 -5.58
C ARG A 64 2.96 6.82 -4.76
N SER A 65 3.05 7.61 -3.70
CA SER A 65 4.24 7.79 -2.85
C SER A 65 4.31 6.79 -1.70
N ASN A 66 3.50 5.73 -1.74
CA ASN A 66 3.64 4.58 -0.86
C ASN A 66 4.88 3.71 -1.20
N GLY A 67 5.79 4.24 -2.02
CA GLY A 67 7.23 4.06 -1.90
C GLY A 67 7.90 5.42 -2.09
N GLY A 68 8.58 5.91 -1.06
CA GLY A 68 9.54 7.01 -1.22
C GLY A 68 10.74 6.49 -1.99
N GLY A 69 11.35 7.34 -2.82
CA GLY A 69 12.42 6.99 -3.77
C GLY A 69 13.40 5.93 -3.27
N ASP A 70 13.74 4.99 -4.16
CA ASP A 70 14.56 3.79 -3.96
C ASP A 70 13.91 2.61 -3.23
N SER A 71 12.71 2.77 -2.64
CA SER A 71 11.98 1.69 -1.98
C SER A 71 10.79 1.19 -2.81
N LEU A 72 10.62 -0.13 -2.88
CA LEU A 72 9.47 -0.79 -3.51
C LEU A 72 8.14 -0.20 -3.03
N ASP A 73 7.24 0.09 -3.97
CA ASP A 73 5.91 0.61 -3.67
C ASP A 73 4.81 -0.43 -3.95
N ALA A 74 3.58 -0.14 -3.51
CA ALA A 74 2.47 -1.08 -3.68
C ALA A 74 2.11 -1.36 -5.16
N SER A 75 2.48 -0.49 -6.11
CA SER A 75 2.31 -0.70 -7.55
C SER A 75 3.46 -1.49 -8.20
N SER A 76 4.54 -1.76 -7.46
CA SER A 76 5.69 -2.47 -7.97
C SER A 76 5.34 -3.93 -8.28
N PRO A 77 5.93 -4.55 -9.31
CA PRO A 77 5.77 -5.97 -9.59
C PRO A 77 6.21 -6.81 -8.39
N PHE A 78 5.44 -7.84 -8.06
CA PHE A 78 5.79 -8.77 -6.98
C PHE A 78 7.18 -9.41 -7.15
N PRO A 79 7.66 -9.78 -8.36
CA PRO A 79 9.02 -10.27 -8.53
C PRO A 79 10.11 -9.35 -7.99
N MET A 80 9.91 -8.02 -8.04
CA MET A 80 10.89 -7.09 -7.50
C MET A 80 10.95 -7.15 -5.97
N LEU A 81 9.81 -7.31 -5.30
CA LEU A 81 9.75 -7.57 -3.85
C LEU A 81 10.45 -8.89 -3.48
N ALA A 82 10.16 -9.94 -4.25
CA ALA A 82 10.73 -11.25 -4.02
C ALA A 82 12.27 -11.23 -4.16
N ALA A 83 12.78 -10.49 -5.14
CA ALA A 83 14.22 -10.32 -5.35
C ALA A 83 14.89 -9.51 -4.23
N ALA A 84 14.31 -8.36 -3.85
CA ALA A 84 14.86 -7.52 -2.78
C ALA A 84 14.89 -8.26 -1.44
N TRP A 85 13.81 -8.98 -1.09
CA TRP A 85 13.80 -9.81 0.12
C TRP A 85 14.84 -10.92 0.08
N LEU A 86 15.03 -11.58 -1.08
CA LEU A 86 16.02 -12.64 -1.20
C LEU A 86 17.45 -12.09 -1.06
N GLU A 87 17.73 -10.90 -1.57
CA GLU A 87 19.00 -10.20 -1.39
C GLU A 87 19.31 -9.99 0.10
N ASP A 88 18.35 -9.46 0.87
CA ASP A 88 18.49 -9.30 2.31
C ASP A 88 18.77 -10.64 3.01
N VAL A 89 18.07 -11.71 2.61
CA VAL A 89 18.29 -13.07 3.13
C VAL A 89 19.69 -13.59 2.80
N MET A 90 20.23 -13.28 1.62
CA MET A 90 21.59 -13.68 1.24
C MET A 90 22.65 -12.92 2.04
N LEU A 91 22.40 -11.65 2.34
CA LEU A 91 23.31 -10.79 3.12
C LEU A 91 23.31 -11.09 4.63
N ASP A 92 22.27 -11.74 5.14
CA ASP A 92 22.17 -12.17 6.56
C ASP A 92 23.27 -13.18 6.93
N VAL A 93 24.36 -12.72 7.56
CA VAL A 93 25.54 -13.55 7.89
C VAL A 93 25.22 -14.59 8.98
N ASP A 94 24.24 -14.31 9.84
CA ASP A 94 23.87 -15.20 10.95
C ASP A 94 22.99 -16.37 10.49
N ARG A 95 22.48 -16.31 9.25
CA ARG A 95 21.64 -17.36 8.67
C ARG A 95 22.47 -18.43 7.98
N SER A 96 22.18 -19.70 8.32
CA SER A 96 22.85 -20.84 7.70
C SER A 96 22.63 -20.90 6.19
N GLN A 97 23.64 -21.39 5.45
CA GLN A 97 23.55 -21.53 3.99
C GLN A 97 22.42 -22.47 3.56
N GLY A 98 22.19 -23.58 4.28
CA GLY A 98 21.10 -24.51 3.97
C GLY A 98 19.71 -23.86 4.07
N THR A 99 19.52 -22.95 5.03
CA THR A 99 18.28 -22.17 5.14
C THR A 99 18.13 -21.18 3.98
N LYS A 100 19.22 -20.49 3.61
CA LYS A 100 19.27 -19.57 2.47
C LYS A 100 18.88 -20.28 1.16
N ASP A 101 19.48 -21.44 0.91
CA ASP A 101 19.21 -22.26 -0.28
C ASP A 101 17.76 -22.73 -0.33
N THR A 102 17.21 -23.13 0.83
CA THR A 102 15.81 -23.51 0.97
C THR A 102 14.91 -22.34 0.58
N TYR A 103 15.15 -21.14 1.13
CA TYR A 103 14.33 -19.96 0.84
C TYR A 103 14.40 -19.57 -0.63
N GLN A 104 15.60 -19.57 -1.23
CA GLN A 104 15.77 -19.32 -2.66
C GLN A 104 14.98 -20.32 -3.50
N ARG A 105 15.04 -21.62 -3.15
CA ARG A 105 14.32 -22.68 -3.87
C ARG A 105 12.81 -22.50 -3.77
N GLU A 106 12.27 -22.34 -2.56
CA GLU A 106 10.83 -22.18 -2.35
C GLU A 106 10.30 -20.93 -3.06
N LEU A 107 11.06 -19.83 -3.01
CA LEU A 107 10.71 -18.59 -3.70
C LEU A 107 10.68 -18.79 -5.22
N ARG A 108 11.68 -19.49 -5.79
CA ARG A 108 11.78 -19.75 -7.23
C ARG A 108 10.73 -20.74 -7.73
N VAL A 109 10.44 -21.78 -6.97
CA VAL A 109 9.62 -22.92 -7.43
C VAL A 109 8.14 -22.73 -7.09
N LEU A 110 7.82 -22.19 -5.91
CA LEU A 110 6.44 -22.07 -5.45
C LEU A 110 5.91 -20.63 -5.62
N VAL A 111 6.62 -19.66 -5.05
CA VAL A 111 6.06 -18.31 -4.84
C VAL A 111 6.07 -17.47 -6.11
N VAL A 112 7.22 -17.31 -6.75
CA VAL A 112 7.36 -16.43 -7.93
C VAL A 112 6.48 -16.88 -9.10
N PRO A 113 6.42 -18.17 -9.49
CA PRO A 113 5.59 -18.59 -10.62
C PRO A 113 4.10 -18.26 -10.42
N PHE A 114 3.61 -18.34 -9.18
CA PHE A 114 2.23 -18.00 -8.87
C PHE A 114 1.98 -16.49 -8.90
N PHE A 115 2.93 -15.70 -8.36
CA PHE A 115 2.72 -14.26 -8.16
C PHE A 115 3.35 -13.33 -9.21
N MET A 116 4.11 -13.86 -10.19
CA MET A 116 4.94 -13.04 -11.09
C MET A 116 4.19 -12.00 -11.92
N ASN A 117 2.91 -12.24 -12.20
CA ASN A 117 2.08 -11.36 -13.02
C ASN A 117 1.25 -10.37 -12.19
N PHE A 118 1.50 -10.26 -10.89
CA PHE A 118 0.81 -9.33 -10.00
C PHE A 118 1.75 -8.26 -9.48
N THR A 119 1.17 -7.10 -9.18
CA THR A 119 1.79 -6.08 -8.34
C THR A 119 1.64 -6.44 -6.86
N ILE A 120 2.45 -5.83 -5.97
CA ILE A 120 2.40 -6.07 -4.53
C ILE A 120 0.99 -5.84 -3.96
N ARG A 121 0.31 -4.75 -4.38
CA ARG A 121 -1.07 -4.43 -3.95
C ARG A 121 -2.09 -5.48 -4.36
N GLU A 122 -1.82 -6.22 -5.44
CA GLU A 122 -2.72 -7.25 -5.94
C GLU A 122 -2.58 -8.56 -5.18
N VAL A 123 -1.53 -8.78 -4.38
CA VAL A 123 -1.39 -9.97 -3.53
C VAL A 123 -2.33 -9.86 -2.32
N THR A 124 -3.61 -10.10 -2.58
CA THR A 124 -4.69 -10.05 -1.58
C THR A 124 -4.79 -11.37 -0.81
N VAL A 125 -5.50 -11.34 0.33
CA VAL A 125 -5.79 -12.54 1.14
C VAL A 125 -6.36 -13.69 0.30
N GLY A 126 -7.31 -13.41 -0.59
CA GLY A 126 -7.91 -14.45 -1.43
C GLY A 126 -6.91 -15.09 -2.39
N ARG A 127 -5.94 -14.32 -2.91
CA ARG A 127 -4.87 -14.88 -3.76
C ARG A 127 -3.87 -15.70 -2.96
N ILE A 128 -3.56 -15.29 -1.74
CA ILE A 128 -2.73 -16.07 -0.82
C ILE A 128 -3.42 -17.40 -0.46
N GLU A 129 -4.72 -17.37 -0.18
CA GLU A 129 -5.49 -18.59 0.08
C GLU A 129 -5.48 -19.54 -1.13
N LEU A 130 -5.67 -19.01 -2.34
CA LEU A 130 -5.60 -19.80 -3.57
C LEU A 130 -4.22 -20.41 -3.81
N PHE A 131 -3.15 -19.66 -3.51
CA PHE A 131 -1.78 -20.16 -3.57
C PHE A 131 -1.58 -21.33 -2.61
N LEU A 132 -1.96 -21.16 -1.33
CA LEU A 132 -1.79 -22.18 -0.29
C LEU A 132 -2.58 -23.46 -0.56
N ARG A 133 -3.73 -23.38 -1.24
CA ARG A 133 -4.51 -24.56 -1.64
C ARG A 133 -3.87 -25.37 -2.77
N GLN A 134 -2.90 -24.80 -3.48
CA GLN A 134 -2.23 -25.43 -4.63
C GLN A 134 -0.84 -25.99 -4.28
N GLN A 135 -0.35 -25.75 -3.06
CA GLN A 135 0.89 -26.33 -2.53
C GLN A 135 0.58 -27.59 -1.71
#